data_AF-A0A4Q3SW58-F1
#
_entry.id   AF-A0A4Q3SW58-F1
#
_cell.length_a   1.000
_cell.length_b   1.000
_cell.length_c   1.000
_cell.angle_alpha   90.00
_cell.angle_beta   90.00
_cell.angle_gamma   90.00
#
_symmetry.space_group_name_H-M   'P 1'
#
loop_
_entity.id
_entity.type
_entity.pdbx_description
1 polymer ?
#
loop_
_entity_poly.entity_id
_entity_poly.type
_entity_poly.pdbx_seq_one_letter_code
_entity_poly.pdbx_strand_id
1 'polypeptide(L)' 'MKLYKYPVRENWAQILERPAFEAEKLEKKVSKIIKKVRKKGDAAIKKLTAKFDGVQLQQLLVSEEEVLAAEAA' A
#
# COMPACT_ATOMS: atom_id res chain seq x y z
N MET A 1 -20.57 -8.14 13.01
CA MET A 1 -21.30 -8.73 11.86
C MET A 1 -22.67 -8.05 11.79
N LYS A 2 -23.13 -7.61 10.62
CA LYS A 2 -24.46 -7.01 10.44
C LYS A 2 -25.40 -8.05 9.81
N LEU A 3 -26.60 -8.21 10.36
CA LEU A 3 -27.63 -9.12 9.85
C LEU A 3 -28.73 -8.34 9.13
N TYR A 4 -29.00 -8.69 7.88
CA TYR A 4 -30.08 -8.12 7.06
C TYR A 4 -31.14 -9.20 6.82
N LYS A 5 -32.36 -9.01 7.33
CA LYS A 5 -33.48 -9.96 7.14
C LYS A 5 -34.43 -9.41 6.08
N TYR A 6 -34.63 -10.20 5.02
CA TYR A 6 -35.57 -9.89 3.92
C TYR A 6 -35.44 -8.46 3.36
N PRO A 7 -34.24 -8.00 2.96
CA PRO A 7 -34.08 -6.65 2.42
C PRO A 7 -34.81 -6.51 1.08
N VAL A 8 -35.53 -5.40 0.90
CA VAL A 8 -36.13 -5.05 -0.39
C VAL A 8 -35.02 -4.78 -1.42
N ARG A 9 -35.31 -4.99 -2.71
CA ARG A 9 -34.29 -4.98 -3.78
C ARG A 9 -33.57 -3.64 -3.88
N GLU A 10 -34.27 -2.56 -3.55
CA GLU A 10 -33.76 -1.19 -3.52
C GLU A 10 -32.58 -1.04 -2.55
N ASN A 11 -32.50 -1.85 -1.50
CA ASN A 11 -31.39 -1.80 -0.54
C ASN A 11 -30.17 -2.65 -0.91
N TRP A 12 -30.27 -3.51 -1.93
CA TRP A 12 -29.21 -4.47 -2.23
C TRP A 12 -27.90 -3.80 -2.65
N ALA A 13 -27.98 -2.73 -3.45
CA ALA A 13 -26.81 -1.98 -3.91
C ALA A 13 -25.99 -1.44 -2.72
N GLN A 14 -26.66 -0.93 -1.70
CA GLN A 14 -26.02 -0.39 -0.49
C GLN A 14 -25.44 -1.50 0.40
N ILE A 15 -26.15 -2.64 0.54
CA ILE A 15 -25.68 -3.77 1.37
C ILE A 15 -24.42 -4.41 0.77
N LEU A 16 -24.35 -4.48 -0.56
CA LEU A 16 -23.23 -5.05 -1.30
C LEU A 16 -22.09 -4.05 -1.52
N GLU A 17 -22.25 -2.80 -1.08
CA GLU A 17 -21.23 -1.78 -1.24
C GLU A 17 -19.95 -2.21 -0.51
N ARG A 18 -18.84 -2.22 -1.27
CA ARG A 18 -17.52 -2.46 -0.67
C ARG A 18 -17.14 -1.22 0.15
N PRO A 19 -16.58 -1.38 1.36
CA PRO A 19 -16.07 -0.25 2.12
C PRO A 19 -15.07 0.54 1.27
N ALA A 20 -15.45 1.77 0.90
CA ALA A 20 -14.60 2.67 0.18
C ALA A 20 -13.82 3.53 1.16
N PHE A 21 -12.54 3.75 0.86
CA PHE A 21 -11.76 4.78 1.53
C PHE A 21 -12.06 6.15 0.93
N GLU A 22 -11.92 7.21 1.72
CA GLU A 22 -11.98 8.57 1.22
C GLU A 22 -10.85 8.83 0.20
N ALA A 23 -11.17 8.69 -1.09
CA ALA A 23 -10.22 8.74 -2.20
C ALA A 23 -9.39 10.02 -2.22
N GLU A 24 -10.01 11.18 -1.93
CA GLU A 24 -9.33 12.48 -1.97
C GLU A 24 -8.21 12.58 -0.90
N LYS A 25 -8.47 12.06 0.31
CA LYS A 25 -7.45 12.05 1.39
C LYS A 25 -6.29 11.13 1.02
N LEU A 26 -6.58 9.99 0.39
CA LEU A 26 -5.56 9.05 -0.07
C LEU A 26 -4.72 9.67 -1.19
N GLU A 27 -5.37 10.29 -2.18
CA GLU A 27 -4.70 10.92 -3.33
C GLU A 27 -3.72 12.00 -2.89
N LYS A 28 -4.13 12.89 -1.96
CA LYS A 28 -3.24 13.93 -1.40
C LYS A 28 -1.98 13.34 -0.74
N LYS A 29 -2.11 12.21 -0.04
CA LYS A 29 -0.96 11.52 0.59
C LYS A 29 -0.05 10.88 -0.46
N VAL A 30 -0.63 10.15 -1.42
CA VAL A 30 0.12 9.48 -2.49
C VAL A 30 0.85 10.49 -3.38
N SER A 31 0.20 11.57 -3.78
CA SER A 31 0.80 12.64 -4.59
C SER A 31 2.05 13.25 -3.94
N LYS A 32 2.04 13.44 -2.61
CA LYS A 32 3.21 13.91 -1.86
C LYS A 32 4.37 12.91 -1.92
N ILE A 33 4.09 11.61 -1.82
CA ILE A 33 5.10 10.55 -1.93
C ILE A 33 5.72 10.55 -3.33
N ILE A 34 4.89 10.53 -4.38
CA ILE A 34 5.36 10.54 -5.76
C ILE A 34 6.21 11.78 -6.04
N LYS A 35 5.77 12.98 -5.63
CA LYS A 35 6.54 14.22 -5.78
C LYS A 35 7.89 14.15 -5.06
N LYS A 36 7.95 13.51 -3.88
CA LYS A 36 9.19 13.33 -3.12
C LYS A 36 10.16 12.39 -3.84
N VAL A 37 9.66 11.28 -4.38
CA VAL A 37 10.47 10.33 -5.16
C VAL A 37 10.96 10.99 -6.45
N ARG A 38 10.10 11.67 -7.22
CA ARG A 38 10.52 12.41 -8.42
C ARG A 38 11.64 13.41 -8.18
N LYS A 39 11.66 14.08 -7.02
CA LYS A 39 12.69 15.08 -6.68
C LYS A 39 13.99 14.50 -6.13
N LYS A 40 13.95 13.31 -5.51
CA LYS A 40 15.08 12.80 -4.70
C LYS A 40 15.50 11.37 -5.06
N GLY A 41 14.85 10.75 -6.04
CA GLY A 41 15.12 9.39 -6.51
C GLY A 41 15.17 8.38 -5.36
N ASP A 42 16.15 7.49 -5.43
CA ASP A 42 16.35 6.37 -4.51
C ASP A 42 16.58 6.81 -3.06
N ALA A 43 17.14 8.01 -2.83
CA ALA A 43 17.29 8.54 -1.48
C ALA A 43 15.94 8.80 -0.81
N ALA A 44 14.89 9.13 -1.58
CA ALA A 44 13.53 9.18 -1.05
C ALA A 44 12.95 7.79 -0.81
N ILE A 45 13.20 6.84 -1.71
CA ILE A 45 12.73 5.45 -1.57
C ILE A 45 13.26 4.84 -0.27
N LYS A 46 14.59 4.85 -0.06
CA LYS A 46 15.21 4.35 1.18
C LYS A 46 14.62 4.97 2.45
N LYS A 47 14.37 6.28 2.43
CA LYS A 47 13.75 7.00 3.58
C LYS A 47 12.28 6.63 3.79
N LEU A 48 11.55 6.32 2.73
CA LEU A 48 10.15 5.91 2.83
C LEU A 48 10.05 4.47 3.31
N THR A 49 10.90 3.56 2.81
CA THR A 49 11.05 2.19 3.31
C THR A 49 11.37 2.17 4.81
N ALA A 50 12.36 2.94 5.27
CA ALA A 50 12.66 3.03 6.70
C ALA A 50 11.50 3.58 7.54
N LYS A 51 10.66 4.43 6.96
CA LYS A 51 9.50 5.02 7.66
C LYS A 51 8.31 4.06 7.75
N PHE A 52 7.99 3.37 6.67
CA PHE A 52 6.77 2.57 6.56
C PHE A 52 7.00 1.10 6.88
N ASP A 53 8.15 0.57 6.49
CA ASP A 53 8.52 -0.84 6.65
C ASP A 53 9.47 -1.05 7.84
N GLY A 54 10.00 0.05 8.42
CA GLY A 54 10.83 0.02 9.63
C GLY A 54 12.26 -0.48 9.43
N VAL A 55 12.71 -0.64 8.18
CA VAL A 55 14.04 -1.18 7.85
C VAL A 55 14.90 -0.18 7.06
N GLN A 56 16.19 -0.11 7.39
CA GLN A 56 17.16 0.71 6.65
C GLN A 56 17.93 -0.17 5.65
N LEU A 57 17.62 -0.01 4.37
CA LEU A 57 18.26 -0.77 3.30
C LEU A 57 19.51 -0.07 2.75
N GLN A 58 20.59 -0.85 2.57
CA GLN A 58 21.81 -0.39 1.89
C GLN A 58 21.63 -0.46 0.37
N GLN A 59 21.08 -1.56 -0.14
CA GLN A 59 20.73 -1.77 -1.54
C GLN A 59 19.23 -1.95 -1.69
N LEU A 60 18.67 -1.45 -2.80
CA LEU A 60 17.24 -1.60 -3.12
C LEU A 60 16.97 -2.89 -3.91
N LEU A 61 17.93 -3.29 -4.73
CA LEU A 61 17.87 -4.54 -5.47
C LEU A 61 18.33 -5.67 -4.55
N VAL A 62 17.58 -6.77 -4.56
CA VAL A 62 17.96 -8.01 -3.88
C VAL A 62 19.14 -8.61 -4.64
N SER A 63 20.17 -9.05 -3.91
CA SER A 63 21.36 -9.65 -4.52
C SER A 63 21.10 -11.09 -4.98
N GLU A 64 21.90 -11.60 -5.91
CA GLU A 64 21.78 -12.99 -6.37
C GLU A 64 22.02 -13.98 -5.23
N GLU A 65 22.95 -13.66 -4.32
CA GLU A 65 23.23 -14.45 -3.13
C GLU A 65 22.03 -14.52 -2.18
N GLU A 66 21.31 -13.42 -2.00
CA GLU A 66 20.09 -13.39 -1.17
C GLU A 66 18.99 -14.28 -1.77
N VAL A 67 18.85 -14.30 -3.10
CA VAL A 67 17.89 -15.18 -3.80
C VAL A 67 18.28 -16.64 -3.63
N LEU A 68 19.53 -17.01 -3.90
CA LEU A 68 20.04 -18.38 -3.76
C LEU A 68 19.89 -18.90 -2.32
N ALA A 69 20.14 -18.04 -1.32
CA ALA A 69 19.97 -18.39 0.09
C ALA A 69 18.51 -18.67 0.46
N ALA A 70 17.55 -17.95 -0.14
CA ALA A 70 16.12 -18.17 0.11
C ALA A 70 15.59 -19.45 -0.55
N GLU A 71 16.15 -19.86 -1.69
CA GLU A 71 15.78 -21.12 -2.37
C GLU A 71 16.29 -22.37 -1.64
N ALA A 72 17.43 -22.26 -0.95
CA ALA A 72 18.05 -23.37 -0.22
C ALA A 72 17.41 -23.67 1.15
N ALA A 73 16.52 -22.79 1.64
CA ALA A 73 15.86 -22.87 2.95
C ALA A 73 14.49 -23.58 2.88
#